data_AF-A0A2I0NCU0-F1
#
_entry.id   AF-A0A2I0NCU0-F1
#
_cell.length_a   1.000
_cell.length_b   1.000
_cell.length_c   1.000
_cell.angle_alpha   90.00
_cell.angle_beta   90.00
_cell.angle_gamma   90.00
#
_symmetry.space_group_name_H-M   'P 1'
#
loop_
_entity.id
_entity.type
_entity.pdbx_description
1 polymer ?
#
loop_
_entity_poly.entity_id
_entity_poly.type
_entity_poly.pdbx_seq_one_letter_code
_entity_poly.pdbx_strand_id
1 'polypeptide(L)'
;MRPAPLYQRQKNVRTWLKEDRILIESYLEDPVHFIVLTLEVHQERRSIESLDVRFWRSPYPDLCPLSAHIYSGLVGEVIKPGFSRTVKQLVPAVEGCVHINSLLKEAADALMQSFFYMKGDRTEGSERRR
;
A
#
# COMPACT_ATOMS: atom_id res chain seq x y z
N MET A 1 -14.32 -33.87 4.02
CA MET A 1 -14.50 -32.56 4.68
C MET A 1 -13.14 -31.90 4.77
N ARG A 2 -12.97 -30.62 4.40
CA ARG A 2 -11.67 -29.94 4.59
C ARG A 2 -11.53 -29.54 6.07
N PRO A 3 -10.36 -29.72 6.69
CA PRO A 3 -10.14 -29.23 8.06
C PRO A 3 -10.22 -27.70 8.09
N ALA A 4 -10.52 -27.13 9.26
CA ALA A 4 -10.49 -25.69 9.46
C ALA A 4 -9.06 -25.16 9.18
N PRO A 5 -8.92 -23.98 8.54
CA PRO A 5 -7.61 -23.40 8.28
C PRO A 5 -6.94 -23.03 9.61
N LEU A 6 -5.67 -23.43 9.78
CA LEU A 6 -4.84 -23.00 10.92
C LEU A 6 -4.59 -21.49 10.89
N TYR A 7 -4.50 -20.91 9.69
CA TYR A 7 -4.24 -19.51 9.48
C TYR A 7 -4.98 -19.02 8.24
N GLN A 8 -5.61 -17.86 8.36
CA GLN A 8 -6.25 -17.17 7.25
C GLN A 8 -5.94 -15.69 7.34
N ARG A 9 -5.73 -15.05 6.19
CA ARG A 9 -5.56 -13.62 6.08
C ARG A 9 -6.33 -13.12 4.87
N GLN A 10 -7.01 -12.00 5.03
CA GLN A 10 -7.53 -11.21 3.94
C GLN A 10 -6.64 -9.99 3.73
N LYS A 11 -6.45 -9.62 2.47
CA LYS A 11 -5.93 -8.30 2.10
C LYS A 11 -6.85 -7.71 1.06
N ASN A 12 -7.06 -6.41 1.14
CA ASN A 12 -7.81 -5.68 0.13
C ASN A 12 -7.11 -4.36 -0.13
N VAL A 13 -7.32 -3.83 -1.33
CA VAL A 13 -6.86 -2.51 -1.71
C VAL A 13 -7.94 -1.83 -2.53
N ARG A 14 -8.19 -0.57 -2.21
CA ARG A 14 -9.15 0.29 -2.89
C ARG A 14 -8.46 1.58 -3.28
N THR A 15 -8.81 2.09 -4.46
CA THR A 15 -8.29 3.36 -4.95
C THR A 15 -9.43 4.26 -5.39
N TRP A 16 -9.32 5.55 -5.10
CA TRP A 16 -10.26 6.58 -5.53
C TRP A 16 -9.51 7.73 -6.18
N LEU A 17 -10.08 8.27 -7.26
CA LEU A 17 -9.61 9.52 -7.83
C LEU A 17 -10.31 10.69 -7.13
N LYS A 18 -9.52 11.63 -6.61
CA LYS A 18 -10.01 12.87 -5.99
C LYS A 18 -9.16 14.02 -6.51
N GLU A 19 -9.74 14.82 -7.41
CA GLU A 19 -9.04 15.95 -8.06
C GLU A 19 -7.75 15.48 -8.77
N ASP A 20 -6.59 15.96 -8.34
CA ASP A 20 -5.27 15.59 -8.87
C ASP A 20 -4.57 14.48 -8.07
N ARG A 21 -5.31 13.80 -7.17
CA ARG A 21 -4.79 12.80 -6.24
C ARG A 21 -5.49 11.46 -6.39
N ILE A 22 -4.73 10.40 -6.15
CA ILE A 22 -5.24 9.04 -5.98
C ILE A 22 -5.16 8.73 -4.49
N LEU A 23 -6.32 8.54 -3.86
CA LEU A 23 -6.43 7.99 -2.52
C LEU A 23 -6.33 6.48 -2.62
N ILE A 24 -5.51 5.87 -1.77
CA ILE A 24 -5.31 4.42 -1.74
C ILE A 24 -5.51 3.98 -0.30
N GLU A 25 -6.37 2.99 -0.10
CA GLU A 25 -6.50 2.33 1.20
C GLU A 25 -6.23 0.85 0.98
N SER A 26 -5.23 0.32 1.68
CA SER A 26 -5.00 -1.12 1.76
C SER A 26 -5.15 -1.57 3.20
N TYR A 27 -5.76 -2.73 3.39
CA TYR A 27 -5.87 -3.33 4.72
C TYR A 27 -5.54 -4.80 4.68
N LEU A 28 -5.09 -5.30 5.83
CA LEU A 28 -5.04 -6.73 6.08
C LEU A 28 -5.83 -7.05 7.34
N GLU A 29 -6.47 -8.21 7.30
CA GLU A 29 -7.14 -8.76 8.46
C GLU A 29 -6.81 -10.24 8.60
N ASP A 30 -6.35 -10.62 9.79
CA ASP A 30 -6.15 -12.00 10.22
C ASP A 30 -6.59 -12.14 11.70
N PRO A 31 -6.54 -13.33 12.32
CA PRO A 31 -7.01 -13.53 13.69
C PRO A 31 -6.39 -12.58 14.74
N VAL A 32 -5.19 -12.05 14.48
CA VAL A 32 -4.43 -11.23 15.45
C VAL A 32 -4.10 -9.82 14.94
N HIS A 33 -4.21 -9.57 13.64
CA HIS A 33 -3.95 -8.27 13.03
C HIS A 33 -5.19 -7.73 12.32
N PHE A 34 -5.48 -6.45 12.55
CA PHE A 34 -6.28 -5.63 11.65
C PHE A 34 -5.56 -4.30 11.48
N ILE A 35 -4.98 -4.12 10.29
CA ILE A 35 -4.09 -2.99 9.99
C ILE A 35 -4.60 -2.34 8.71
N VAL A 36 -4.77 -1.03 8.75
CA VAL A 36 -5.17 -0.20 7.61
C VAL A 36 -4.01 0.75 7.30
N LEU A 37 -3.66 0.83 6.03
CA LEU A 37 -2.71 1.78 5.48
C LEU A 37 -3.45 2.67 4.48
N THR A 38 -3.30 3.97 4.62
CA THR A 38 -3.88 4.96 3.71
C THR A 38 -2.75 5.78 3.09
N LEU A 39 -2.74 5.90 1.76
CA LEU A 39 -1.87 6.79 1.02
C LEU A 39 -2.70 7.82 0.27
N GLU A 40 -2.15 9.02 0.17
CA GLU A 40 -2.54 9.99 -0.83
C GLU A 40 -1.37 10.16 -1.79
N VAL A 41 -1.62 10.01 -3.08
CA VAL A 41 -0.57 10.04 -4.11
C VAL A 41 -0.96 11.03 -5.20
N HIS A 42 -0.06 11.91 -5.60
CA HIS A 42 -0.29 12.78 -6.74
C HIS A 42 -0.43 11.96 -8.03
N GLN A 43 -1.50 12.13 -8.79
CA GLN A 43 -1.83 11.29 -9.95
C GLN A 43 -0.72 11.25 -11.01
N GLU A 44 -0.26 12.42 -11.48
CA GLU A 44 0.72 12.48 -12.57
C GLU A 44 2.15 12.18 -12.10
N ARG A 45 2.57 12.80 -10.98
CA ARG A 45 3.92 12.65 -10.41
C ARG A 45 4.14 11.29 -9.75
N ARG A 46 3.07 10.64 -9.27
CA ARG A 46 3.09 9.43 -8.43
C ARG A 46 3.89 9.61 -7.14
N SER A 47 4.01 10.85 -6.66
CA SER A 47 4.62 11.18 -5.37
C SER A 47 3.65 10.90 -4.23
N ILE A 48 4.15 10.30 -3.15
CA ILE A 48 3.39 10.12 -1.91
C ILE A 48 3.25 11.47 -1.22
N GLU A 49 2.03 11.97 -1.10
CA GLU A 49 1.72 13.25 -0.46
C GLU A 49 1.37 13.06 1.02
N SER A 50 0.77 11.92 1.38
CA SER A 50 0.57 11.52 2.77
C SER A 50 0.53 10.00 2.93
N LEU A 51 0.86 9.54 4.14
CA LEU A 51 0.84 8.14 4.55
C LEU A 51 0.36 8.07 6.00
N ASP A 52 -0.69 7.29 6.26
CA ASP A 52 -1.18 6.96 7.60
C ASP A 52 -1.27 5.44 7.76
N VAL A 53 -0.98 4.95 8.96
CA VAL A 53 -1.13 3.53 9.31
C VAL A 53 -1.84 3.41 10.63
N ARG A 54 -2.94 2.65 10.65
CA ARG A 54 -3.74 2.39 11.85
C ARG A 54 -3.76 0.91 12.17
N PHE A 55 -3.47 0.60 13.43
CA PHE A 55 -3.59 -0.74 13.99
C PHE A 55 -4.89 -0.82 14.80
N TRP A 56 -5.93 -1.42 14.23
CA TRP A 56 -7.19 -1.69 14.93
C TRP A 56 -7.09 -2.91 15.85
N ARG A 57 -6.26 -3.89 15.45
CA ARG A 57 -5.95 -5.09 16.24
C ARG A 57 -4.50 -5.48 15.99
N SER A 58 -3.77 -5.78 17.05
CA SER A 58 -2.38 -6.26 16.98
C SER A 58 -2.02 -7.05 18.23
N PRO A 59 -1.04 -7.97 18.17
CA PRO A 59 -0.62 -8.76 19.33
C PRO A 59 0.08 -7.93 20.41
N TYR A 60 0.67 -6.78 20.06
CA TYR A 60 1.38 -5.89 20.98
C TYR A 60 0.87 -4.45 20.78
N PRO A 61 -0.25 -4.07 21.43
CA PRO A 61 -0.92 -2.78 21.17
C PRO A 61 -0.04 -1.56 21.50
N ASP A 62 0.92 -1.67 22.42
CA ASP A 62 1.81 -0.56 22.78
C ASP A 62 3.09 -0.48 21.92
N LEU A 63 3.42 -1.57 21.20
CA LEU A 63 4.66 -1.68 20.43
C LEU A 63 4.42 -1.64 18.91
N CYS A 64 3.42 -2.37 18.42
CA CYS A 64 3.14 -2.47 16.98
C CYS A 64 2.85 -1.09 16.34
N PRO A 65 2.03 -0.20 16.93
CA PRO A 65 1.79 1.13 16.37
C PRO A 65 3.05 1.98 16.26
N LEU A 66 4.05 1.77 17.12
CA LEU A 66 5.30 2.49 17.03
C LEU A 66 5.97 2.23 15.68
N SER A 67 5.91 1.03 15.10
CA SER A 67 6.52 0.78 13.78
C SER A 67 6.03 1.68 12.64
N ALA A 68 4.87 2.34 12.77
CA ALA A 68 4.32 3.23 11.76
C ALA A 68 5.18 4.49 11.50
N HIS A 69 5.86 5.03 12.52
CA HIS A 69 6.57 6.32 12.39
C HIS A 69 7.71 6.27 11.36
N ILE A 70 8.35 5.10 11.21
CA ILE A 70 9.48 4.89 10.29
C ILE A 70 9.06 5.11 8.83
N TYR A 71 7.79 4.85 8.51
CA TYR A 71 7.26 4.98 7.16
C TYR A 71 7.00 6.43 6.74
N SER A 72 7.07 7.39 7.66
CA SER A 72 6.98 8.82 7.33
C SER A 72 8.04 9.28 6.34
N GLY A 73 9.22 8.63 6.32
CA GLY A 73 10.28 8.89 5.35
C GLY A 73 9.93 8.54 3.90
N LEU A 74 8.79 7.88 3.65
CA LEU A 74 8.29 7.62 2.29
C LEU A 74 7.49 8.81 1.72
N VAL A 75 7.08 9.77 2.54
CA VAL A 75 6.40 10.98 2.04
C VAL A 75 7.37 11.77 1.17
N GLY A 76 6.93 12.12 -0.04
CA GLY A 76 7.76 12.73 -1.10
C GLY A 76 8.37 11.74 -2.09
N GLU A 77 8.46 10.45 -1.74
CA GLU A 77 8.97 9.43 -2.65
C GLU A 77 8.01 9.14 -3.80
N VAL A 78 8.57 8.75 -4.95
CA VAL A 78 7.80 8.44 -6.16
C VAL A 78 7.60 6.94 -6.29
N ILE A 79 6.34 6.52 -6.39
CA ILE A 79 5.99 5.13 -6.66
C ILE A 79 6.19 4.85 -8.16
N LYS A 80 7.19 4.02 -8.45
CA LYS A 80 7.63 3.63 -9.81
C LYS A 80 8.13 2.18 -9.82
N PRO A 81 8.38 1.57 -11.00
CA PRO A 81 8.96 0.24 -11.08
C PRO A 81 10.20 0.11 -10.19
N GLY A 82 10.21 -0.88 -9.31
CA GLY A 82 11.27 -1.08 -8.32
C GLY A 82 11.10 -0.33 -7.00
N PHE A 83 9.94 0.28 -6.73
CA PHE A 83 9.63 0.98 -5.47
C PHE A 83 9.94 0.17 -4.20
N SER A 84 9.83 -1.16 -4.24
CA SER A 84 10.23 -2.01 -3.12
C SER A 84 11.70 -1.88 -2.71
N ARG A 85 12.59 -1.44 -3.60
CA ARG A 85 13.99 -1.10 -3.25
C ARG A 85 14.06 0.19 -2.44
N THR A 86 13.31 1.22 -2.85
CA THR A 86 13.16 2.48 -2.10
C THR A 86 12.65 2.21 -0.68
N VAL A 87 11.58 1.40 -0.55
CA VAL A 87 11.06 1.00 0.77
C VAL A 87 12.12 0.30 1.61
N LYS A 88 12.88 -0.65 1.05
CA LYS A 88 13.95 -1.34 1.77
C LYS A 88 15.12 -0.44 2.19
N GLN A 89 15.38 0.63 1.45
CA GLN A 89 16.43 1.60 1.77
C GLN A 89 16.02 2.55 2.89
N LEU A 90 14.75 2.96 2.90
CA LEU A 90 14.23 3.93 3.87
C LEU A 90 13.67 3.29 5.13
N VAL A 91 13.26 2.02 5.07
CA VAL A 91 12.69 1.27 6.19
C VAL A 91 13.62 0.10 6.52
N PRO A 92 14.46 0.22 7.57
CA PRO A 92 15.33 -0.85 8.01
C PRO A 92 14.54 -2.12 8.35
N ALA A 93 15.04 -3.30 7.95
CA ALA A 93 14.33 -4.56 8.16
C ALA A 93 14.08 -4.91 9.64
N VAL A 94 14.92 -4.40 10.54
CA VAL A 94 14.81 -4.63 12.00
C VAL A 94 13.71 -3.78 12.62
N GLU A 95 13.47 -2.58 12.07
CA GLU A 95 12.54 -1.59 12.64
C GLU A 95 11.20 -1.59 11.89
N GLY A 96 11.19 -2.03 10.63
CA GLY A 96 10.00 -2.11 9.79
C GLY A 96 9.04 -3.23 10.18
N CYS A 97 7.75 -3.02 9.88
CA CYS A 97 6.72 -4.03 10.07
C CYS A 97 6.48 -4.80 8.76
N VAL A 98 6.63 -6.13 8.79
CA VAL A 98 6.32 -7.00 7.65
C VAL A 98 4.91 -6.77 7.10
N HIS A 99 3.95 -6.48 7.98
CA HIS A 99 2.57 -6.22 7.59
C HIS A 99 2.40 -4.90 6.82
N ILE A 100 3.01 -3.81 7.31
CA ILE A 100 3.00 -2.51 6.63
C ILE A 100 3.73 -2.62 5.28
N ASN A 101 4.89 -3.28 5.23
CA ASN A 101 5.61 -3.54 3.98
C ASN A 101 4.75 -4.29 2.96
N SER A 102 3.98 -5.27 3.43
CA SER A 102 3.05 -5.99 2.57
C SER A 102 1.92 -5.08 2.07
N LEU A 103 1.35 -4.22 2.91
CA LEU A 103 0.28 -3.29 2.52
C LEU A 103 0.76 -2.23 1.54
N LEU A 104 1.99 -1.74 1.72
CA LEU A 104 2.64 -0.82 0.78
C LEU A 104 2.84 -1.45 -0.59
N LYS A 105 3.17 -2.74 -0.64
CA LYS A 105 3.27 -3.46 -1.92
C LYS A 105 1.91 -3.51 -2.61
N GLU A 106 0.85 -3.91 -1.91
CA GLU A 106 -0.51 -3.94 -2.49
C GLU A 106 -0.95 -2.53 -2.96
N ALA A 107 -0.65 -1.49 -2.17
CA ALA A 107 -0.96 -0.11 -2.52
C ALA A 107 -0.18 0.37 -3.76
N ALA A 108 1.11 0.05 -3.86
CA ALA A 108 1.94 0.40 -5.01
C ALA A 108 1.48 -0.32 -6.28
N ASP A 109 1.15 -1.62 -6.19
CA ASP A 109 0.62 -2.38 -7.31
C ASP A 109 -0.73 -1.80 -7.76
N ALA A 110 -1.62 -1.46 -6.83
CA ALA A 110 -2.90 -0.83 -7.11
C ALA A 110 -2.76 0.54 -7.77
N LEU A 111 -1.84 1.41 -7.30
CA LEU A 111 -1.56 2.69 -7.96
C LEU A 111 -1.18 2.49 -9.42
N MET A 112 -0.28 1.54 -9.70
CA MET A 112 0.17 1.27 -11.06
C MET A 112 -1.00 0.79 -11.94
N GLN A 113 -1.87 -0.10 -11.42
CA GLN A 113 -3.08 -0.52 -12.13
C GLN A 113 -4.04 0.64 -12.38
N SER A 114 -4.32 1.46 -11.37
CA SER A 114 -5.19 2.63 -11.50
C SER A 114 -4.65 3.62 -12.54
N PHE A 115 -3.33 3.85 -12.56
CA PHE A 115 -2.68 4.68 -13.57
C PHE A 115 -2.84 4.12 -14.99
N PHE A 116 -2.68 2.79 -15.16
CA PHE A 116 -2.90 2.15 -16.46
C PHE A 116 -4.37 2.17 -16.89
N TYR A 117 -5.32 2.04 -15.96
CA TYR A 117 -6.73 2.20 -16.28
C TYR A 117 -7.04 3.62 -16.73
N MET A 118 -6.59 4.63 -16.00
CA MET A 118 -6.83 6.03 -16.35
C MET A 118 -6.16 6.45 -17.67
N LYS A 119 -4.96 5.94 -17.97
CA LYS A 119 -4.27 6.22 -19.26
C LYS A 119 -4.83 5.40 -20.41
N GLY A 120 -5.11 4.12 -20.16
CA GLY A 120 -5.67 3.21 -21.16
C GLY A 120 -7.08 3.63 -21.57
N ASP A 121 -7.88 4.21 -20.68
CA ASP A 121 -9.18 4.80 -21.02
C ASP A 121 -9.06 5.98 -22.00
N ARG A 122 -7.86 6.58 -22.11
CA ARG A 122 -7.55 7.68 -23.05
C ARG A 122 -6.95 7.22 -24.38
N THR A 123 -6.66 5.93 -24.55
CA THR A 123 -6.08 5.36 -25.79
C THR A 123 -6.86 4.12 -26.23
N GLU A 124 -7.42 4.15 -27.45
CA GLU A 124 -8.13 3.00 -28.04
C GLU A 124 -7.27 1.72 -27.98
N GLY A 125 -7.91 0.59 -27.71
CA GLY A 125 -7.26 -0.67 -27.30
C GLY A 125 -6.22 -1.27 -28.26
N SER A 126 -6.04 -0.72 -29.46
CA SER A 126 -5.06 -1.19 -30.46
C SER A 126 -3.62 -0.75 -30.16
N GLU A 127 -3.41 0.31 -29.38
CA GLU A 127 -2.07 0.83 -29.06
C GLU A 127 -1.44 0.20 -27.81
N ARG A 128 -2.19 -0.62 -27.06
CA ARG A 128 -1.77 -1.18 -25.76
C ARG A 128 -0.73 -2.32 -25.84
N ARG A 129 -0.28 -2.71 -27.03
CA ARG A 129 0.65 -3.85 -27.28
C ARG A 129 1.86 -3.49 -28.15
N ARG A 130 2.31 -2.24 -28.15
CA ARG A 130 3.59 -1.86 -28.77
C ARG A 130 4.62 -1.47 -27.72
#